data_AF-A0ABC8R5H1-F1
#
_entry.id   AF-A0ABC8R5H1-F1
#
_cell.length_a   1.000
_cell.length_b   1.000
_cell.length_c   1.000
_cell.angle_alpha   90.00
_cell.angle_beta   90.00
_cell.angle_gamma   90.00
#
_symmetry.space_group_name_H-M   'P 1'
#
loop_
_entity.id
_entity.type
_entity.pdbx_description
1 polymer ?
#
loop_
_entity_poly.entity_id
_entity_poly.type
_entity_poly.pdbx_seq_one_letter_code
_entity_poly.pdbx_strand_id
1 'polypeptide(L)'
;MASVHHFYVLLVHLSTLAFLLSKAPTATQATTTMVNPGCADHCGNLSIPYPFGITKDCYLDEAILITCNHSFNPPIGFLRTSEGLQNSSTTGCMSKCDNLNSIADGSCSGVGCCQTSIPKGVWGIDIELHSYSNYTNLSGSNPCGYAFVAEQSDFKFTPTYLRKLQNTSMLPMVVDWAVGNETCEVAEKKLGYFCMQRQYQVLQTDNGYATSGYRCDCMEGYEGNPYLGCQASQATTGGDYHTVAPLTSEEIIYLLVS
;
A
#
# COMPACT_ATOMS: atom_id res chain seq x y z
N MET A 1 -56.59 48.01 3.35
CA MET A 1 -56.49 46.54 3.53
C MET A 1 -55.99 45.77 2.30
N ALA A 2 -56.05 46.32 1.07
CA ALA A 2 -55.58 45.62 -0.14
C ALA A 2 -54.04 45.45 -0.27
N SER A 3 -53.25 46.34 0.36
CA SER A 3 -51.79 46.35 0.23
C SER A 3 -51.08 45.23 1.03
N VAL A 4 -51.62 44.86 2.20
CA VAL A 4 -51.07 43.77 3.04
C VAL A 4 -51.35 42.41 2.41
N HIS A 5 -52.50 42.25 1.75
CA HIS A 5 -52.86 41.00 1.06
C HIS A 5 -51.97 40.74 -0.17
N HIS A 6 -51.66 41.78 -0.95
CA HIS A 6 -50.74 41.66 -2.10
C HIS A 6 -49.31 41.27 -1.67
N PHE A 7 -48.83 41.83 -0.55
CA PHE A 7 -47.52 41.50 -0.01
C PHE A 7 -47.43 40.04 0.48
N TYR A 8 -48.48 39.54 1.13
CA TYR A 8 -48.56 38.15 1.58
C TYR A 8 -48.59 37.16 0.41
N VAL A 9 -49.34 37.48 -0.66
CA VAL A 9 -49.42 36.63 -1.86
C VAL A 9 -48.08 36.56 -2.59
N LEU A 10 -47.35 37.69 -2.69
CA LEU A 10 -46.00 37.72 -3.27
C LEU A 10 -44.99 36.91 -2.45
N LEU A 11 -45.04 36.99 -1.12
CA LEU A 11 -44.15 36.22 -0.24
C LEU A 11 -44.43 34.71 -0.32
N VAL A 12 -45.71 34.30 -0.39
CA VAL A 12 -46.08 32.89 -0.58
C VAL A 12 -45.58 32.39 -1.94
N HIS A 13 -45.74 33.16 -3.02
CA HIS A 13 -45.24 32.75 -4.34
C HIS A 13 -43.71 32.63 -4.41
N LEU A 14 -42.97 33.55 -3.78
CA LEU A 14 -41.50 33.49 -3.69
C LEU A 14 -41.02 32.26 -2.91
N SER A 15 -41.70 31.91 -1.81
CA SER A 15 -41.37 30.70 -1.03
C SER A 15 -41.66 29.40 -1.79
N THR A 16 -42.74 29.34 -2.57
CA THR A 16 -43.06 28.17 -3.40
C THR A 16 -42.10 27.99 -4.57
N LEU A 17 -41.59 29.09 -5.16
CA LEU A 17 -40.61 29.03 -6.25
C LEU A 17 -39.24 28.52 -5.74
N ALA A 18 -38.84 28.89 -4.53
CA ALA A 18 -37.60 28.43 -3.90
C ALA A 18 -37.63 26.91 -3.59
N PHE A 19 -38.81 26.36 -3.26
CA PHE A 19 -38.97 24.92 -2.99
C PHE A 19 -38.96 24.06 -4.26
N LEU A 20 -39.24 24.63 -5.43
CA LEU A 20 -39.19 23.93 -6.72
C LEU A 20 -37.78 23.85 -7.32
N LEU A 21 -36.83 24.66 -6.82
CA LEU A 21 -35.46 24.72 -7.34
C LEU A 21 -34.43 23.86 -6.57
N SER A 22 -34.84 23.15 -5.51
CA SER A 22 -33.91 22.44 -4.61
C SER A 22 -33.78 20.93 -4.86
N LYS A 23 -34.48 20.34 -5.83
CA LYS A 23 -34.25 18.94 -6.22
C LYS A 23 -33.25 18.86 -7.36
N ALA A 24 -31.97 19.01 -7.00
CA ALA A 24 -30.91 18.49 -7.85
C ALA A 24 -31.11 16.97 -8.01
N PRO A 25 -30.96 16.42 -9.22
CA PRO A 25 -30.97 14.97 -9.38
C PRO A 25 -29.83 14.41 -8.54
N THR A 26 -30.17 13.54 -7.59
CA THR A 26 -29.19 12.70 -6.92
C THR A 26 -28.50 11.90 -8.01
N ALA A 27 -27.24 12.21 -8.30
CA ALA A 27 -26.44 11.40 -9.19
C ALA A 27 -26.28 10.03 -8.52
N THR A 28 -27.05 9.05 -8.98
CA THR A 28 -26.79 7.66 -8.65
C THR A 28 -25.44 7.34 -9.26
N GLN A 29 -24.39 7.29 -8.43
CA GLN A 29 -23.10 6.78 -8.87
C GLN A 29 -23.32 5.31 -9.22
N ALA A 30 -23.24 4.99 -10.50
CA ALA A 30 -23.02 3.61 -10.91
C ALA A 30 -21.63 3.24 -10.41
N THR A 31 -21.56 2.39 -9.39
CA THR A 31 -20.33 1.72 -8.99
C THR A 31 -19.93 0.82 -10.16
N THR A 32 -19.10 1.33 -11.07
CA THR A 32 -18.41 0.51 -12.06
C THR A 32 -17.32 -0.25 -11.33
N THR A 33 -17.68 -1.33 -10.63
CA THR A 33 -16.69 -2.32 -10.24
C THR A 33 -16.21 -2.98 -11.52
N MET A 34 -15.16 -2.44 -12.13
CA MET A 34 -14.36 -3.09 -13.18
C MET A 34 -13.47 -4.19 -12.58
N VAL A 35 -13.95 -4.82 -11.51
CA VAL A 35 -13.36 -6.02 -10.91
C VAL A 35 -14.36 -7.12 -11.18
N ASN A 36 -13.90 -8.17 -11.85
CA ASN A 36 -14.74 -9.31 -12.19
C ASN A 36 -15.47 -9.81 -10.92
N PRO A 37 -16.81 -9.91 -10.90
CA PRO A 37 -17.54 -10.46 -9.76
C PRO A 37 -17.08 -11.90 -9.53
N GLY A 38 -16.25 -12.11 -8.51
CA GLY A 38 -15.56 -13.38 -8.26
C GLY A 38 -14.08 -13.25 -7.90
N CYS A 39 -13.51 -12.05 -7.95
CA CYS A 39 -12.15 -11.82 -7.45
C CYS A 39 -12.08 -12.03 -5.94
N ALA A 40 -11.14 -12.88 -5.50
CA ALA A 40 -10.82 -13.02 -4.09
C ALA A 40 -10.08 -11.77 -3.60
N ASP A 41 -10.58 -11.18 -2.52
CA ASP A 41 -10.08 -9.96 -1.89
C ASP A 41 -9.33 -10.25 -0.58
N HIS A 42 -9.15 -11.53 -0.22
CA HIS A 42 -8.44 -11.94 0.99
C HIS A 42 -7.59 -13.20 0.79
N CYS A 43 -6.46 -13.25 1.49
CA CYS A 43 -5.68 -14.46 1.73
C CYS A 43 -5.47 -14.65 3.23
N GLY A 44 -6.28 -15.51 3.84
CA GLY A 44 -6.32 -15.63 5.31
C GLY A 44 -6.75 -14.30 5.94
N ASN A 45 -5.84 -13.69 6.72
CA ASN A 45 -6.08 -12.39 7.36
C ASN A 45 -5.57 -11.18 6.54
N LEU A 46 -4.95 -11.41 5.39
CA LEU A 46 -4.48 -10.35 4.50
C LEU A 46 -5.63 -9.88 3.61
N SER A 47 -5.95 -8.59 3.66
CA SER A 47 -6.85 -7.94 2.68
C SER A 47 -6.06 -7.54 1.44
N ILE A 48 -6.61 -7.82 0.26
CA ILE A 48 -5.97 -7.68 -1.04
C ILE A 48 -6.87 -6.80 -1.92
N PRO A 49 -6.70 -5.47 -1.86
CA PRO A 49 -7.43 -4.57 -2.73
C PRO A 49 -6.85 -4.58 -4.14
N TYR A 50 -7.67 -4.29 -5.14
CA TYR A 50 -7.16 -3.90 -6.47
C TYR A 50 -6.21 -2.70 -6.31
N PRO A 51 -5.08 -2.56 -7.04
CA PRO A 51 -4.68 -3.28 -8.25
C PRO A 51 -4.05 -4.65 -8.02
N PHE A 52 -3.85 -5.06 -6.77
CA PHE A 52 -3.35 -6.39 -6.42
C PHE A 52 -4.45 -7.44 -6.64
N GLY A 53 -4.05 -8.71 -6.68
CA GLY A 53 -4.98 -9.82 -6.80
C GLY A 53 -4.30 -11.16 -6.61
N ILE A 54 -5.12 -12.21 -6.48
CA ILE A 54 -4.68 -13.60 -6.30
C ILE A 54 -5.13 -14.46 -7.49
N THR A 55 -6.29 -14.14 -8.05
CA THR A 55 -6.92 -14.87 -9.13
C THR A 55 -6.61 -14.22 -10.46
N LYS A 56 -6.52 -15.03 -11.52
CA LYS A 56 -6.36 -14.56 -12.89
C LYS A 56 -7.40 -13.47 -13.21
N ASP A 57 -6.98 -12.43 -13.92
CA ASP A 57 -7.80 -11.29 -14.35
C ASP A 57 -8.31 -10.40 -13.20
N CYS A 58 -7.77 -10.56 -11.98
CA CYS A 58 -8.13 -9.76 -10.79
C CYS A 58 -6.98 -8.92 -10.24
N TYR A 59 -5.90 -8.78 -11.00
CA TYR A 59 -4.75 -7.92 -10.71
C TYR A 59 -4.44 -7.09 -11.96
N LEU A 60 -3.75 -5.98 -11.75
CA LEU A 60 -3.40 -5.06 -12.83
C LEU A 60 -2.17 -5.52 -13.63
N ASP A 61 -1.19 -6.08 -12.93
CA ASP A 61 0.09 -6.51 -13.49
C ASP A 61 0.60 -7.77 -12.76
N GLU A 62 1.31 -8.65 -13.49
CA GLU A 62 1.90 -9.88 -12.93
C GLU A 62 2.98 -9.60 -11.87
N ALA A 63 3.58 -8.41 -11.88
CA ALA A 63 4.54 -7.98 -10.87
C ALA A 63 3.90 -7.77 -9.49
N ILE A 64 2.59 -7.50 -9.44
CA ILE A 64 1.84 -7.27 -8.20
C ILE A 64 0.86 -8.41 -7.87
N LEU A 65 1.05 -9.57 -8.49
CA LEU A 65 0.32 -10.79 -8.18
C LEU A 65 0.72 -11.30 -6.79
N ILE A 66 -0.28 -11.57 -5.96
CA ILE A 66 -0.09 -12.19 -4.64
C ILE A 66 -0.42 -13.67 -4.74
N THR A 67 0.54 -14.52 -4.36
CA THR A 67 0.34 -15.95 -4.24
C THR A 67 -0.20 -16.28 -2.85
N CYS A 68 -1.40 -16.87 -2.77
CA CYS A 68 -1.96 -17.32 -1.50
C CYS A 68 -1.58 -18.78 -1.22
N ASN A 69 -0.76 -19.01 -0.20
CA ASN A 69 -0.34 -20.34 0.20
C ASN A 69 -1.32 -20.95 1.21
N HIS A 70 -2.14 -21.88 0.73
CA HIS A 70 -3.15 -22.59 1.51
C HIS A 70 -2.59 -23.79 2.32
N SER A 71 -1.29 -24.06 2.26
CA SER A 71 -0.65 -25.06 3.14
C SER A 71 -0.51 -24.58 4.59
N PHE A 72 -0.67 -23.28 4.83
CA PHE A 72 -0.74 -22.69 6.17
C PHE A 72 -2.20 -22.50 6.63
N ASN A 73 -2.41 -22.49 7.95
CA ASN A 73 -3.72 -22.22 8.55
C ASN A 73 -3.62 -21.12 9.62
N PRO A 74 -4.14 -19.90 9.37
CA PRO A 74 -4.79 -19.46 8.13
C PRO A 74 -3.80 -19.37 6.95
N PRO A 75 -4.28 -19.33 5.69
CA PRO A 75 -3.44 -19.14 4.52
C PRO A 75 -2.59 -17.86 4.60
N ILE A 76 -1.39 -17.89 4.03
CA ILE A 76 -0.42 -16.78 4.05
C ILE A 76 -0.19 -16.29 2.62
N GLY A 77 -0.26 -14.97 2.41
CA GLY A 77 0.00 -14.33 1.12
C GLY A 77 1.48 -14.02 0.93
N PHE A 78 1.99 -14.24 -0.28
CA PHE A 78 3.36 -13.96 -0.69
C PHE A 78 3.35 -13.11 -1.96
N LEU A 79 4.18 -12.07 -2.02
CA LEU A 79 4.45 -11.40 -3.30
C LEU A 79 5.31 -12.33 -4.17
N ARG A 80 5.00 -12.38 -5.46
CA ARG A 80 5.72 -13.23 -6.40
C ARG A 80 7.20 -12.88 -6.40
N THR A 81 8.06 -13.87 -6.20
CA THR A 81 9.52 -13.72 -6.28
C THR A 81 9.97 -13.65 -7.74
N SER A 82 11.18 -13.12 -7.95
CA SER A 82 11.79 -12.79 -9.23
C SER A 82 12.21 -14.01 -10.08
N GLU A 83 11.29 -14.94 -10.33
CA GLU A 83 11.57 -16.02 -11.29
C GLU A 83 11.75 -15.42 -12.70
N GLY A 84 13.00 -15.37 -13.16
CA GLY A 84 13.37 -14.99 -14.53
C GLY A 84 13.93 -13.57 -14.76
N LEU A 85 14.23 -12.78 -13.73
CA LEU A 85 14.86 -11.46 -13.88
C LEU A 85 16.38 -11.59 -14.06
N GLN A 86 16.91 -11.12 -15.20
CA GLN A 86 18.31 -11.29 -15.63
C GLN A 86 19.33 -10.37 -14.93
N ASN A 87 18.90 -9.50 -14.01
CA ASN A 87 19.77 -8.58 -13.27
C ASN A 87 19.42 -8.64 -11.77
N SER A 88 20.22 -9.35 -10.96
CA SER A 88 20.06 -9.38 -9.51
C SER A 88 21.03 -8.41 -8.84
N SER A 89 20.53 -7.65 -7.87
CA SER A 89 21.36 -6.85 -6.95
C SER A 89 21.22 -7.43 -5.56
N THR A 90 22.34 -7.82 -4.95
CA THR A 90 22.34 -8.34 -3.59
C THR A 90 22.72 -7.21 -2.64
N THR A 91 21.81 -6.90 -1.72
CA THR A 91 22.08 -6.09 -0.53
C THR A 91 21.89 -6.96 0.70
N GLY A 92 22.62 -6.69 1.77
CA GLY A 92 22.53 -7.49 2.97
C GLY A 92 23.12 -6.78 4.17
N CYS A 93 22.71 -7.26 5.34
CA CYS A 93 23.27 -6.84 6.61
C CYS A 93 23.43 -8.07 7.50
N MET A 94 24.23 -7.93 8.56
CA MET A 94 24.44 -8.97 9.55
C MET A 94 24.06 -8.44 10.92
N SER A 95 23.39 -9.26 11.74
CA SER A 95 23.27 -9.02 13.17
C SER A 95 23.88 -10.16 13.97
N LYS A 96 24.35 -9.82 15.17
CA LYS A 96 24.80 -10.75 16.20
C LYS A 96 24.09 -10.40 17.50
N CYS A 97 23.71 -11.42 18.27
CA CYS A 97 23.11 -11.22 19.59
C CYS A 97 23.86 -12.08 20.63
N ASP A 98 24.60 -11.41 21.52
CA ASP A 98 25.29 -12.10 22.62
C ASP A 98 24.44 -12.11 23.91
N ASN A 99 23.73 -11.01 24.21
CA ASN A 99 22.79 -10.89 25.33
C ASN A 99 21.70 -9.84 25.01
N LEU A 100 20.48 -10.03 25.51
CA LEU A 100 19.40 -9.04 25.38
C LEU A 100 19.74 -7.70 26.06
N ASN A 101 20.55 -7.70 27.12
CA ASN A 101 20.91 -6.49 27.85
C ASN A 101 21.86 -5.56 27.08
N SER A 102 22.55 -6.06 26.04
CA SER A 102 23.43 -5.23 25.21
C SER A 102 22.70 -4.53 24.06
N ILE A 103 21.38 -4.71 23.95
CA ILE A 103 20.57 -4.16 22.87
C ILE A 103 19.99 -2.81 23.31
N ALA A 104 20.30 -1.76 22.55
CA ALA A 104 19.71 -0.44 22.77
C ALA A 104 18.37 -0.31 22.04
N ASP A 105 17.37 0.27 22.71
CA ASP A 105 16.09 0.61 22.10
C ASP A 105 16.27 1.56 20.90
N GLY A 106 15.56 1.29 19.81
CA GLY A 106 15.58 2.11 18.59
C GLY A 106 16.82 1.95 17.70
N SER A 107 17.83 1.18 18.11
CA SER A 107 19.05 0.96 17.33
C SER A 107 18.97 -0.33 16.52
N CYS A 108 19.18 -0.25 15.19
CA CYS A 108 19.16 -1.43 14.31
C CYS A 108 20.37 -1.50 13.35
N SER A 109 21.55 -1.69 13.93
CA SER A 109 22.82 -1.61 13.21
C SER A 109 23.77 -2.77 13.53
N GLY A 110 23.24 -3.98 13.69
CA GLY A 110 24.01 -5.22 13.80
C GLY A 110 24.01 -5.89 15.18
N VAL A 111 23.34 -5.32 16.19
CA VAL A 111 23.17 -5.95 17.51
C VAL A 111 21.70 -6.30 17.70
N GLY A 112 21.37 -7.59 17.66
CA GLY A 112 19.99 -8.09 17.75
C GLY A 112 19.12 -7.82 16.51
N CYS A 113 19.40 -6.80 15.72
CA CYS A 113 18.79 -6.58 14.40
C CYS A 113 19.74 -5.81 13.48
N CYS A 114 19.49 -5.89 12.18
CA CYS A 114 20.14 -5.05 11.20
C CYS A 114 19.12 -4.62 10.14
N GLN A 115 19.39 -3.51 9.48
CA GLN A 115 18.54 -3.00 8.41
C GLN A 115 19.38 -2.62 7.20
N THR A 116 18.80 -2.70 6.02
CA THR A 116 19.44 -2.26 4.77
C THR A 116 18.41 -1.66 3.82
N SER A 117 18.83 -0.69 3.02
CA SER A 117 17.97 -0.06 2.01
C SER A 117 17.77 -0.97 0.80
N ILE A 118 16.56 -0.99 0.25
CA ILE A 118 16.27 -1.65 -1.02
C ILE A 118 16.83 -0.78 -2.17
N PRO A 119 17.68 -1.32 -3.06
CA PRO A 119 18.14 -0.57 -4.23
C PRO A 119 16.96 -0.14 -5.11
N LYS A 120 17.00 1.10 -5.64
CA LYS A 120 15.98 1.56 -6.58
C LYS A 120 15.97 0.72 -7.86
N GLY A 121 14.79 0.56 -8.45
CA GLY A 121 14.62 -0.11 -9.74
C GLY A 121 14.64 -1.64 -9.68
N VAL A 122 14.52 -2.24 -8.49
CA VAL A 122 14.27 -3.69 -8.34
C VAL A 122 12.78 -3.99 -8.50
N TRP A 123 12.44 -5.07 -9.22
CA TRP A 123 11.05 -5.45 -9.55
C TRP A 123 10.59 -6.69 -8.79
N GLY A 124 11.48 -7.27 -7.99
CA GLY A 124 11.23 -8.41 -7.13
C GLY A 124 12.30 -8.44 -6.06
N ILE A 125 11.92 -8.92 -4.88
CA ILE A 125 12.81 -9.05 -3.74
C ILE A 125 12.78 -10.52 -3.33
N ASP A 126 13.96 -11.11 -3.26
CA ASP A 126 14.17 -12.40 -2.64
C ASP A 126 14.92 -12.19 -1.33
N ILE A 127 14.41 -12.79 -0.25
CA ILE A 127 14.95 -12.58 1.10
C ILE A 127 15.50 -13.89 1.61
N GLU A 128 16.82 -13.96 1.71
CA GLU A 128 17.54 -15.09 2.26
C GLU A 128 18.04 -14.80 3.67
N LEU A 129 17.89 -15.77 4.57
CA LEU A 129 18.38 -15.70 5.95
C LEU A 129 19.41 -16.79 6.19
N HIS A 130 20.60 -16.39 6.61
CA HIS A 130 21.67 -17.30 7.00
C HIS A 130 22.07 -17.05 8.45
N SER A 131 22.27 -18.12 9.21
CA SER A 131 22.78 -18.02 10.58
C SER A 131 24.31 -18.05 10.60
N TYR A 132 24.90 -17.15 11.40
CA TYR A 132 26.33 -17.17 11.66
C TYR A 132 26.62 -18.35 12.60
N SER A 133 27.11 -19.47 12.06
CA SER A 133 27.46 -20.70 12.80
C SER A 133 26.30 -21.63 13.22
N ASN A 134 25.18 -21.70 12.50
CA ASN A 134 24.12 -22.70 12.72
C ASN A 134 23.58 -22.75 14.17
N TYR A 135 23.48 -21.59 14.83
CA TYR A 135 22.99 -21.48 16.21
C TYR A 135 23.76 -22.30 17.25
N THR A 136 25.00 -22.72 16.95
CA THR A 136 25.79 -23.64 17.77
C THR A 136 26.15 -23.13 19.17
N ASN A 137 26.07 -21.81 19.41
CA ASN A 137 26.42 -21.16 20.68
C ASN A 137 25.24 -20.43 21.36
N LEU A 138 24.00 -20.84 21.11
CA LEU A 138 22.84 -20.25 21.78
C LEU A 138 22.55 -20.94 23.12
N SER A 139 22.92 -20.30 24.23
CA SER A 139 22.39 -20.68 25.54
C SER A 139 21.02 -20.00 25.77
N GLY A 140 19.94 -20.77 25.67
CA GLY A 140 18.60 -20.39 26.13
C GLY A 140 17.81 -19.33 25.33
N SER A 141 18.22 -18.98 24.11
CA SER A 141 17.53 -17.99 23.25
C SER A 141 17.06 -18.61 21.93
N ASN A 142 16.04 -18.00 21.31
CA ASN A 142 15.37 -18.45 20.08
C ASN A 142 16.37 -18.81 18.95
N PRO A 143 16.32 -20.00 18.34
CA PRO A 143 17.18 -20.34 17.21
C PRO A 143 16.60 -19.87 15.86
N CYS A 144 15.81 -18.80 15.83
CA CYS A 144 15.10 -18.37 14.62
C CYS A 144 15.42 -16.92 14.27
N GLY A 145 15.98 -16.69 13.09
CA GLY A 145 16.04 -15.38 12.45
C GLY A 145 14.79 -15.07 11.63
N TYR A 146 14.45 -13.78 11.55
CA TYR A 146 13.32 -13.23 10.80
C TYR A 146 13.82 -12.12 9.88
N ALA A 147 13.21 -11.97 8.71
CA ALA A 147 13.47 -10.85 7.81
C ALA A 147 12.18 -10.46 7.11
N PHE A 148 11.99 -9.15 6.94
CA PHE A 148 10.79 -8.58 6.35
C PHE A 148 11.08 -7.18 5.83
N VAL A 149 10.25 -6.71 4.90
CA VAL A 149 10.30 -5.34 4.40
C VAL A 149 9.36 -4.48 5.24
N ALA A 150 9.83 -3.32 5.67
CA ALA A 150 8.97 -2.35 6.34
C ALA A 150 9.38 -0.92 5.97
N GLU A 151 8.42 0.00 6.06
CA GLU A 151 8.70 1.41 5.88
C GLU A 151 9.53 1.96 7.05
N GLN A 152 10.52 2.78 6.72
CA GLN A 152 11.50 3.27 7.70
C GLN A 152 10.89 4.15 8.79
N SER A 153 9.91 5.00 8.44
CA SER A 153 9.23 5.88 9.41
C SER A 153 8.34 5.12 10.37
N ASP A 154 7.80 3.99 9.93
CA ASP A 154 6.70 3.28 10.59
C ASP A 154 7.19 2.11 11.44
N PHE A 155 8.43 1.65 11.20
CA PHE A 155 9.05 0.61 11.99
C PHE A 155 10.15 1.14 12.92
N LYS A 156 9.93 0.99 14.24
CA LYS A 156 10.93 1.28 15.27
C LYS A 156 11.29 0.01 16.02
N PHE A 157 12.53 -0.42 15.87
CA PHE A 157 13.02 -1.60 16.56
C PHE A 157 13.05 -1.42 18.08
N THR A 158 12.68 -2.48 18.80
CA THR A 158 12.86 -2.65 20.25
C THR A 158 13.29 -4.09 20.54
N PRO A 159 14.05 -4.36 21.61
CA PRO A 159 14.45 -5.72 21.99
C PRO A 159 13.28 -6.67 22.20
N THR A 160 12.07 -6.14 22.48
CA THR A 160 10.85 -6.95 22.65
C THR A 160 10.44 -7.69 21.38
N TYR A 161 10.81 -7.19 20.19
CA TYR A 161 10.52 -7.86 18.92
C TYR A 161 11.17 -9.24 18.82
N LEU A 162 12.34 -9.45 19.43
CA LEU A 162 13.02 -10.75 19.46
C LEU A 162 12.18 -11.87 20.10
N ARG A 163 11.27 -11.49 21.02
CA ARG A 163 10.31 -12.42 21.65
C ARG A 163 8.96 -12.38 20.96
N LYS A 164 8.49 -11.20 20.56
CA LYS A 164 7.17 -11.02 19.94
C LYS A 164 7.08 -11.76 18.61
N LEU A 165 8.13 -11.72 17.78
CA LEU A 165 8.12 -12.35 16.45
C LEU A 165 8.02 -13.88 16.50
N GLN A 166 8.35 -14.52 17.63
CA GLN A 166 8.11 -15.96 17.83
C GLN A 166 6.66 -16.35 17.63
N ASN A 167 5.75 -15.45 17.99
CA ASN A 167 4.31 -15.68 17.95
C ASN A 167 3.62 -14.77 16.93
N THR A 168 4.37 -14.12 16.05
CA THR A 168 3.82 -13.25 15.00
C THR A 168 3.73 -14.04 13.70
N SER A 169 2.51 -14.25 13.20
CA SER A 169 2.26 -14.89 11.91
C SER A 169 2.18 -13.90 10.74
N MET A 170 1.95 -12.61 11.01
CA MET A 170 1.78 -11.57 9.98
C MET A 170 2.48 -10.28 10.41
N LEU A 171 3.22 -9.68 9.49
CA LEU A 171 3.88 -8.40 9.67
C LEU A 171 3.37 -7.40 8.64
N PRO A 172 3.26 -6.11 9.00
CA PRO A 172 2.96 -5.08 8.02
C PRO A 172 4.11 -5.03 7.01
N MET A 173 3.76 -5.15 5.73
CA MET A 173 4.67 -5.00 4.61
C MET A 173 4.20 -3.82 3.77
N VAL A 174 5.16 -3.00 3.35
CA VAL A 174 4.93 -1.94 2.37
C VAL A 174 5.50 -2.41 1.04
N VAL A 175 4.76 -2.13 -0.03
CA VAL A 175 5.14 -2.45 -1.40
C VAL A 175 5.12 -1.14 -2.16
N ASP A 176 6.23 -0.77 -2.79
CA ASP A 176 6.21 0.21 -3.87
C ASP A 176 6.01 -0.52 -5.20
N TRP A 177 5.05 -0.05 -5.99
CA TRP A 177 4.73 -0.65 -7.29
C TRP A 177 4.54 0.42 -8.35
N ALA A 178 4.82 0.01 -9.58
CA ALA A 178 4.62 0.80 -10.77
C ALA A 178 3.96 -0.05 -11.85
N VAL A 179 3.18 0.61 -12.70
CA VAL A 179 2.53 -0.02 -13.84
C VAL A 179 3.37 0.24 -15.09
N GLY A 180 3.76 -0.84 -15.77
CA GLY A 180 4.60 -0.78 -16.95
C GLY A 180 5.98 -0.16 -16.70
N ASN A 181 6.64 0.23 -17.79
CA ASN A 181 7.99 0.81 -17.78
C ASN A 181 8.06 2.08 -18.66
N GLU A 182 7.00 2.87 -18.61
CA GLU A 182 6.82 4.02 -19.50
C GLU A 182 6.32 5.23 -18.74
N THR A 183 6.72 6.40 -19.21
CA THR A 183 6.27 7.66 -18.63
C THR A 183 4.75 7.79 -18.75
N CYS A 184 4.12 8.45 -17.77
CA CYS A 184 2.71 8.86 -17.80
C CYS A 184 2.30 9.46 -19.15
N GLU A 185 3.11 10.37 -19.72
CA GLU A 185 2.82 11.03 -21.01
C GLU A 185 2.68 10.07 -22.19
N VAL A 186 3.39 8.93 -22.13
CA VAL A 186 3.31 7.85 -23.12
C VAL A 186 2.16 6.92 -22.77
N ALA A 187 2.04 6.54 -21.50
CA ALA A 187 1.02 5.62 -21.00
C ALA A 187 -0.41 6.12 -21.25
N GLU A 188 -0.68 7.41 -21.01
CA GLU A 188 -2.00 8.04 -21.20
C GLU A 188 -2.53 7.94 -22.64
N LYS A 189 -1.64 7.78 -23.62
CA LYS A 189 -1.99 7.71 -25.04
C LYS A 189 -2.25 6.28 -25.52
N LYS A 190 -2.02 5.27 -24.68
CA LYS A 190 -2.16 3.86 -25.05
C LYS A 190 -3.58 3.35 -24.87
N LEU A 191 -3.99 2.49 -25.80
CA LEU A 191 -5.15 1.63 -25.61
C LEU A 191 -4.86 0.67 -24.43
N GLY A 192 -5.71 0.69 -23.41
CA GLY A 192 -5.51 -0.10 -22.18
C GLY A 192 -4.78 0.65 -21.05
N TYR A 193 -4.64 1.98 -21.14
CA TYR A 193 -4.16 2.82 -20.04
C TYR A 193 -4.99 2.62 -18.76
N PHE A 194 -4.40 2.35 -17.61
CA PHE A 194 -5.17 1.85 -16.47
C PHE A 194 -5.87 2.91 -15.61
N CYS A 195 -5.37 4.15 -15.60
CA CYS A 195 -6.06 5.23 -14.90
C CYS A 195 -7.22 5.73 -15.78
N MET A 196 -8.37 5.05 -15.74
CA MET A 196 -9.50 5.36 -16.63
C MET A 196 -10.69 6.04 -15.93
N GLN A 197 -10.63 6.25 -14.62
CA GLN A 197 -11.78 6.74 -13.85
C GLN A 197 -11.88 8.27 -13.82
N ARG A 198 -12.89 8.84 -13.17
CA ARG A 198 -12.92 10.31 -12.95
C ARG A 198 -12.10 10.66 -11.72
N GLN A 199 -11.56 11.88 -11.67
CA GLN A 199 -10.95 12.46 -10.46
C GLN A 199 -9.70 11.73 -9.95
N TYR A 200 -8.90 11.15 -10.85
CA TYR A 200 -7.57 10.61 -10.56
C TYR A 200 -6.46 11.56 -11.06
N GLN A 201 -5.27 11.41 -10.49
CA GLN A 201 -4.01 11.95 -10.99
C GLN A 201 -3.03 10.80 -11.25
N VAL A 202 -2.00 11.06 -12.06
CA VAL A 202 -1.01 10.06 -12.45
C VAL A 202 0.33 10.44 -11.86
N LEU A 203 0.93 9.52 -11.13
CA LEU A 203 2.22 9.73 -10.50
C LEU A 203 3.28 8.95 -11.28
N GLN A 204 4.31 9.66 -11.75
CA GLN A 204 5.54 9.04 -12.25
C GLN A 204 6.28 8.40 -11.09
N THR A 205 6.72 7.16 -11.23
CA THR A 205 7.55 6.51 -10.21
C THR A 205 9.03 6.81 -10.47
N ASP A 206 9.76 7.33 -9.50
CA ASP A 206 11.22 7.50 -9.62
C ASP A 206 11.95 6.19 -9.25
N ASN A 207 12.22 5.39 -10.27
CA ASN A 207 13.00 4.16 -10.18
C ASN A 207 14.49 4.37 -10.52
N GLY A 208 14.97 5.61 -10.65
CA GLY A 208 16.38 5.91 -10.93
C GLY A 208 16.85 5.62 -12.36
N TYR A 209 15.95 5.22 -13.27
CA TYR A 209 16.22 4.92 -14.68
C TYR A 209 15.37 5.79 -15.62
N ALA A 210 15.77 5.89 -16.89
CA ALA A 210 15.09 6.70 -17.92
C ALA A 210 13.66 6.20 -18.27
N THR A 211 13.31 4.99 -17.85
CA THR A 211 12.00 4.39 -17.99
C THR A 211 11.34 4.29 -16.61
N SER A 212 10.60 5.32 -16.22
CA SER A 212 9.75 5.30 -15.03
C SER A 212 8.45 4.59 -15.34
N GLY A 213 7.96 3.74 -14.45
CA GLY A 213 6.56 3.31 -14.50
C GLY A 213 5.64 4.42 -13.97
N TYR A 214 4.34 4.14 -13.89
CA TYR A 214 3.37 5.09 -13.33
C TYR A 214 2.41 4.41 -12.34
N ARG A 215 1.78 5.19 -11.47
CA ARG A 215 0.67 4.74 -10.63
C ARG A 215 -0.48 5.74 -10.66
N CYS A 216 -1.69 5.25 -10.45
CA CYS A 216 -2.88 6.10 -10.34
C CYS A 216 -3.03 6.51 -8.88
N ASP A 217 -3.42 7.75 -8.64
CA ASP A 217 -3.74 8.29 -7.32
C ASP A 217 -5.02 9.12 -7.39
N CYS A 218 -5.73 9.30 -6.28
CA CYS A 218 -6.91 10.17 -6.27
C CYS A 218 -6.48 11.63 -6.24
N MET A 219 -7.21 12.50 -6.96
CA MET A 219 -6.97 13.94 -6.88
C MET A 219 -7.23 14.47 -5.47
N GLU A 220 -6.62 15.61 -5.14
CA GLU A 220 -6.86 16.29 -3.85
C GLU A 220 -8.37 16.50 -3.60
N GLY A 221 -8.81 16.14 -2.38
CA GLY A 221 -10.23 16.16 -2.00
C GLY A 221 -11.04 14.94 -2.43
N TYR A 222 -10.40 13.90 -2.96
CA TYR A 222 -11.00 12.62 -3.29
C TYR A 222 -10.29 11.46 -2.59
N GLU A 223 -11.07 10.44 -2.22
CA GLU A 223 -10.59 9.22 -1.58
C GLU A 223 -11.17 7.97 -2.26
N GLY A 224 -10.57 6.83 -1.98
CA GLY A 224 -10.98 5.54 -2.53
C GLY A 224 -9.86 4.86 -3.29
N ASN A 225 -10.24 3.97 -4.21
CA ASN A 225 -9.28 3.21 -5.00
C ASN A 225 -9.13 3.86 -6.38
N PRO A 226 -7.97 4.45 -6.71
CA PRO A 226 -7.80 5.23 -7.95
C PRO A 226 -7.95 4.41 -9.23
N TYR A 227 -7.87 3.08 -9.14
CA TYR A 227 -8.07 2.17 -10.26
C TYR A 227 -9.52 1.72 -10.42
N LEU A 228 -10.35 1.87 -9.38
CA LEU A 228 -11.78 1.50 -9.38
C LEU A 228 -12.71 2.72 -9.41
N GLY A 229 -12.24 3.87 -8.94
CA GLY A 229 -12.97 5.12 -8.87
C GLY A 229 -12.69 5.86 -7.56
N CYS A 230 -12.48 7.16 -7.67
CA CYS A 230 -12.34 8.05 -6.53
C CYS A 230 -13.69 8.73 -6.24
N GLN A 231 -13.96 8.99 -4.96
CA GLN A 231 -15.16 9.66 -4.48
C GLN A 231 -14.78 10.90 -3.69
N ALA A 232 -15.61 11.95 -3.73
CA ALA A 232 -15.33 13.18 -3.01
C ALA A 232 -15.25 12.88 -1.50
N SER A 233 -14.11 13.17 -0.89
CA SER A 233 -13.91 13.01 0.54
C SER A 233 -14.91 13.92 1.24
N GLN A 234 -15.73 13.39 2.14
CA GLN A 234 -16.62 14.25 2.91
C GLN A 234 -15.77 15.16 3.78
N ALA A 235 -15.87 16.48 3.56
CA ALA A 235 -15.22 17.47 4.38
C ALA A 235 -15.75 17.39 5.81
N THR A 236 -15.15 16.53 6.63
CA THR A 236 -15.28 16.65 8.07
C THR A 236 -14.44 17.85 8.48
N THR A 237 -15.11 18.88 8.96
CA THR A 237 -14.47 20.07 9.52
C THR A 237 -13.58 19.65 10.67
N GLY A 238 -12.27 19.70 10.46
CA GLY A 238 -11.26 19.57 11.51
C GLY A 238 -10.66 18.17 11.63
N GLY A 239 -9.55 17.95 10.92
CA GLY A 239 -8.62 16.87 11.16
C GLY A 239 -7.48 16.98 10.15
N ASP A 240 -6.25 17.15 10.63
CA ASP A 240 -5.05 17.02 9.80
C ASP A 240 -5.02 15.61 9.21
N TYR A 241 -5.54 15.44 8.00
CA TYR A 241 -5.40 14.20 7.26
C TYR A 241 -4.20 14.32 6.35
N HIS A 242 -3.21 13.49 6.66
CA HIS A 242 -1.99 13.26 5.93
C HIS A 242 -2.27 13.28 4.42
N THR A 243 -1.73 14.30 3.74
CA THR A 243 -1.34 14.14 2.34
C THR A 243 -0.59 12.81 2.27
N VAL A 244 -1.00 11.90 1.37
CA VAL A 244 -0.08 10.86 0.91
C VAL A 244 1.05 11.63 0.25
N ALA A 245 2.07 11.97 1.04
CA ALA A 245 3.29 12.50 0.52
C ALA A 245 3.76 11.48 -0.53
N PRO A 246 4.33 11.91 -1.67
CA PRO A 246 5.05 10.97 -2.52
C PRO A 246 5.98 10.21 -1.58
N LEU A 247 5.81 8.89 -1.47
CA LEU A 247 6.70 8.03 -0.72
C LEU A 247 8.12 8.44 -1.12
N THR A 248 8.80 9.15 -0.23
CA THR A 248 10.22 9.44 -0.39
C THR A 248 10.86 8.09 -0.17
N SER A 249 11.16 7.40 -1.28
CA SER A 249 11.52 5.99 -1.31
C SER A 249 12.84 5.70 -0.60
N GLU A 250 12.78 5.67 0.72
CA GLU A 250 13.70 4.96 1.59
C GLU A 250 12.94 3.78 2.21
N GLU A 251 12.53 2.84 1.36
CA GLU A 251 12.00 1.55 1.81
C GLU A 251 13.16 0.68 2.29
N ILE A 252 13.04 0.14 3.50
CA ILE A 252 14.11 -0.57 4.19
C ILE A 252 13.72 -2.03 4.41
N ILE A 253 14.62 -2.95 4.10
CA ILE A 253 14.55 -4.33 4.58
C ILE A 253 15.05 -4.32 6.02
N TYR A 254 14.19 -4.76 6.93
CA TYR A 254 14.55 -5.05 8.30
C TYR A 254 14.83 -6.54 8.44
N LEU A 255 16.06 -6.86 8.84
CA LEU A 255 16.49 -8.21 9.12
C LEU A 255 16.64 -8.33 10.63
N LEU A 256 15.63 -8.93 11.27
CA LEU A 256 15.66 -9.23 12.70
C LEU A 256 16.22 -10.63 12.92
N VAL A 257 17.52 -10.76 13.14
CA VAL A 257 18.13 -12.05 13.45
C VAL A 257 18.61 -12.09 14.89
N SER A 258 18.07 -13.05 15.65
CA SER A 258 18.58 -13.51 16.94
C SER A 258 19.80 -14.40 16.76
#